data_AF-A0A7E6EDB3-F1
#
_entry.id   AF-A0A7E6EDB3-F1
#
_cell.length_a   1.000
_cell.length_b   1.000
_cell.length_c   1.000
_cell.angle_alpha   90.00
_cell.angle_beta   90.00
_cell.angle_gamma   90.00
#
_symmetry.space_group_name_H-M   'P 1'
#
loop_
_entity.id
_entity.type
_entity.pdbx_description
1 polymer ?
#
loop_
_entity_poly.entity_id
_entity_poly.type
_entity_poly.pdbx_seq_one_letter_code
_entity_poly.pdbx_strand_id
1 'polypeptide(L)'
;MELLLALAGVVATLVLAQPCEGTAPAASPMAVETSVLQDCVKEAKLLVDAAYNRTQESIKQRLRSGSASPRDLLFYFKQPVAATRTIVQAADYMHVALGLLEEKLQLQGSSSFNVTDVLTESQLWLLSKASGCVVQSQEEKCRNDYRTITGRCNNRRRPSLGASNTALARWLPAQYEDGLSLPFGWTPGKRRNGFLLPLVRAVSNQIVRFPRERLASDQGRALMFMQWGQFIDHDLDFVPESPARVAFTAGVDCEKTCAQLPPCFPIKIPPNDPRIKNQRDCIPFSRSAPSCPRKNVIRNQINALTSFLDASMVYGSEVSLAQRLRNRTNFHGLLATNERFSDNGRALMPFDNLHDDPCLLTNRSARIPCFLAGQTGGWGGGVS
;
A
#
# COMPACT_ATOMS: atom_id res chain seq x y z
N MET A 1 -12.34 64.29 -55.61
CA MET A 1 -13.80 64.24 -55.39
C MET A 1 -14.08 62.97 -54.60
N GLU A 2 -14.21 62.92 -53.29
CA GLU A 2 -14.23 63.84 -52.14
C GLU A 2 -13.88 62.93 -50.94
N LEU A 3 -13.03 63.32 -49.97
CA LEU A 3 -13.38 64.11 -48.76
C LEU A 3 -14.51 63.43 -47.94
N LEU A 4 -14.50 63.24 -46.62
CA LEU A 4 -13.63 63.60 -45.49
C LEU A 4 -14.31 63.01 -44.20
N LEU A 5 -13.53 62.89 -43.10
CA LEU A 5 -13.95 62.84 -41.67
C LEU A 5 -14.42 61.48 -41.09
N ALA A 6 -14.00 61.01 -39.90
CA ALA A 6 -13.15 61.52 -38.81
C ALA A 6 -12.62 60.30 -38.00
N LEU A 7 -11.36 60.19 -37.52
CA LEU A 7 -10.58 60.95 -36.50
C LEU A 7 -11.09 60.82 -35.05
N ALA A 8 -10.47 59.90 -34.29
CA ALA A 8 -10.09 60.00 -32.86
C ALA A 8 -9.46 58.65 -32.43
N GLY A 9 -8.28 58.51 -31.84
CA GLY A 9 -7.23 59.44 -31.43
C GLY A 9 -6.05 58.63 -30.90
N VAL A 10 -4.83 59.00 -31.30
CA VAL A 10 -3.55 58.51 -30.78
C VAL A 10 -3.02 59.58 -29.84
N VAL A 11 -2.79 59.27 -28.56
CA VAL A 11 -1.97 60.09 -27.65
C VAL A 11 -1.25 59.20 -26.64
N ALA A 12 0.08 59.38 -26.61
CA ALA A 12 1.06 59.09 -25.54
C ALA A 12 1.22 57.62 -25.12
N THR A 13 2.43 57.04 -25.10
CA THR A 13 3.56 57.51 -24.27
C THR A 13 4.90 56.99 -24.79
N LEU A 14 5.87 57.90 -24.86
CA LEU A 14 7.30 57.64 -25.01
C LEU A 14 7.96 57.76 -23.62
N VAL A 15 8.88 56.83 -23.33
CA VAL A 15 9.94 56.86 -22.32
C VAL A 15 9.55 56.69 -20.84
N LEU A 16 9.86 55.51 -20.30
CA LEU A 16 10.71 55.34 -19.11
C LEU A 16 11.36 53.94 -19.20
N ALA A 17 12.57 53.88 -19.76
CA ALA A 17 13.45 52.74 -19.57
C ALA A 17 14.00 52.82 -18.14
N GLN A 18 13.43 52.04 -17.23
CA GLN A 18 14.08 51.71 -15.96
C GLN A 18 14.88 50.42 -16.15
N PRO A 19 16.14 50.35 -15.68
CA PRO A 19 16.84 49.08 -15.61
C PRO A 19 16.10 48.21 -14.60
N CYS A 20 15.63 47.03 -15.02
CA CYS A 20 15.23 46.01 -14.07
C CYS A 20 16.46 45.68 -13.22
N GLU A 21 16.42 46.14 -11.97
CA GLU A 21 17.25 45.62 -10.89
C GLU A 21 17.18 44.09 -10.92
N GLY A 22 18.36 43.48 -10.88
CA GLY A 22 18.54 42.05 -11.04
C GLY A 22 17.58 41.27 -10.16
N THR A 23 16.77 40.44 -10.79
CA THR A 23 16.24 39.25 -10.15
C THR A 23 17.44 38.51 -9.57
N ALA A 24 17.50 38.41 -8.23
CA ALA A 24 18.45 37.57 -7.55
C ALA A 24 18.49 36.19 -8.23
N PRO A 25 19.67 35.59 -8.42
CA PRO A 25 19.73 34.25 -8.99
C PRO A 25 18.84 33.34 -8.14
N ALA A 26 17.94 32.60 -8.81
CA ALA A 26 17.22 31.50 -8.19
C ALA A 26 18.25 30.70 -7.37
N ALA A 27 18.03 30.58 -6.06
CA ALA A 27 18.95 29.88 -5.18
C ALA A 27 19.30 28.55 -5.83
N SER A 28 20.60 28.32 -6.07
CA SER A 28 21.09 27.04 -6.59
C SER A 28 20.44 25.92 -5.77
N PRO A 29 19.92 24.84 -6.40
CA PRO A 29 19.36 23.74 -5.64
C PRO A 29 20.39 23.29 -4.61
N MET A 30 19.99 23.27 -3.34
CA MET A 30 20.89 22.87 -2.25
C MET A 30 21.49 21.51 -2.62
N ALA A 31 22.80 21.46 -2.83
CA ALA A 31 23.45 20.24 -3.23
C ALA A 31 23.44 19.26 -2.04
N VAL A 32 22.58 18.24 -2.11
CA VAL A 32 22.53 17.20 -1.08
C VAL A 32 23.80 16.36 -1.18
N GLU A 33 24.58 16.26 -0.09
CA GLU A 33 25.74 15.39 -0.09
C GLU A 33 25.34 13.90 -0.10
N THR A 34 26.12 13.08 -0.81
CA THR A 34 25.91 11.63 -0.87
C THR A 34 26.00 10.95 0.51
N SER A 35 26.83 11.49 1.41
CA SER A 35 26.97 11.05 2.80
C SER A 35 25.63 11.13 3.55
N VAL A 36 24.94 12.28 3.45
CA VAL A 36 23.63 12.53 4.07
C VAL A 36 22.59 11.52 3.60
N LEU A 37 22.57 11.19 2.30
CA LEU A 37 21.66 10.19 1.76
C LEU A 37 21.91 8.79 2.33
N GLN A 38 23.18 8.38 2.41
CA GLN A 38 23.54 7.08 2.96
C GLN A 38 23.16 6.97 4.43
N ASP A 39 23.34 8.05 5.20
CA ASP A 39 22.99 8.08 6.61
C ASP A 39 21.47 8.06 6.80
N CYS A 40 20.69 8.76 5.98
CA CYS A 40 19.23 8.65 5.99
C CYS A 40 18.75 7.22 5.68
N VAL A 41 19.39 6.50 4.75
CA VAL A 41 19.03 5.10 4.47
C VAL A 41 19.40 4.17 5.63
N LYS A 42 20.58 4.35 6.25
CA LYS A 42 20.97 3.57 7.43
C LYS A 42 19.98 3.77 8.58
N GLU A 43 19.64 5.02 8.86
CA GLU A 43 18.67 5.41 9.88
C GLU A 43 17.29 4.83 9.58
N ALA A 44 16.81 4.96 8.34
CA ALA A 44 15.54 4.39 7.90
C ALA A 44 15.46 2.87 8.09
N LYS A 45 16.55 2.14 7.81
CA LYS A 45 16.60 0.69 8.05
C LYS A 45 16.39 0.34 9.51
N LEU A 46 17.10 1.01 10.41
CA LEU A 46 16.97 0.80 11.85
C LEU A 46 15.54 1.08 12.35
N LEU A 47 14.95 2.20 11.91
CA LEU A 47 13.59 2.59 12.30
C LEU A 47 12.52 1.61 11.79
N VAL A 48 12.60 1.22 10.51
CA VAL A 48 11.66 0.27 9.89
C VAL A 48 11.78 -1.11 10.52
N ASP A 49 13.00 -1.62 10.71
CA ASP A 49 13.23 -2.94 11.29
C ASP A 49 12.76 -3.01 12.74
N ALA A 50 13.03 -1.97 13.53
CA ALA A 50 12.52 -1.87 14.90
C ALA A 50 10.98 -1.85 14.94
N ALA A 51 10.33 -1.08 14.05
CA ALA A 51 8.87 -1.02 13.98
C ALA A 51 8.24 -2.36 13.54
N TYR A 52 8.87 -3.04 12.57
CA TYR A 52 8.44 -4.36 12.09
C TYR A 52 8.57 -5.42 13.18
N ASN A 53 9.72 -5.48 13.86
CA ASN A 53 9.98 -6.44 14.92
C ASN A 53 9.01 -6.25 16.09
N ARG A 54 8.83 -5.00 16.55
CA ARG A 54 7.88 -4.68 17.63
C ARG A 54 6.45 -5.05 17.26
N THR A 55 6.03 -4.78 16.02
CA THR A 55 4.68 -5.14 15.54
C THR A 55 4.51 -6.66 15.51
N GLN A 56 5.49 -7.37 14.98
CA GLN A 56 5.46 -8.83 14.88
C GLN A 56 5.42 -9.49 16.26
N GLU A 57 6.27 -9.06 17.20
CA GLU A 57 6.25 -9.57 18.58
C GLU A 57 4.92 -9.33 19.27
N SER A 58 4.36 -8.12 19.13
CA SER A 58 3.09 -7.76 19.74
C SER A 58 1.93 -8.62 19.23
N ILE A 59 1.88 -8.88 17.92
CA ILE A 59 0.85 -9.74 17.31
C ILE A 59 1.02 -11.18 17.74
N LYS A 60 2.25 -11.72 17.70
CA LYS A 60 2.55 -13.07 18.19
C LYS A 60 2.09 -13.25 19.64
N GLN A 61 2.39 -12.28 20.50
CA GLN A 61 1.96 -12.30 21.90
C GLN A 61 0.44 -12.32 22.03
N ARG A 62 -0.29 -11.50 21.25
CA ARG A 62 -1.76 -11.47 21.29
C ARG A 62 -2.40 -12.76 20.78
N LEU A 63 -1.86 -13.32 19.70
CA LEU A 63 -2.31 -14.61 19.15
C LEU A 63 -2.08 -15.74 20.16
N ARG A 64 -0.87 -15.85 20.74
CA ARG A 64 -0.52 -16.89 21.72
C ARG A 64 -1.30 -16.80 23.03
N SER A 65 -1.56 -15.58 23.51
CA SER A 65 -2.38 -15.37 24.71
C SER A 65 -3.88 -15.51 24.47
N GLY A 66 -4.30 -15.63 23.20
CA GLY A 66 -5.72 -15.65 22.82
C GLY A 66 -6.43 -14.33 23.10
N SER A 67 -5.70 -13.22 23.17
CA SER A 67 -6.25 -11.86 23.35
C SER A 67 -6.37 -11.08 22.03
N ALA A 68 -6.08 -11.73 20.90
CA ALA A 68 -6.20 -11.12 19.57
C ALA A 68 -7.65 -10.67 19.31
N SER A 69 -7.78 -9.41 18.94
CA SER A 69 -9.05 -8.80 18.54
C SER A 69 -9.40 -9.14 17.08
N PRO A 70 -10.66 -8.98 16.63
CA PRO A 70 -11.01 -9.13 15.21
C PRO A 70 -10.15 -8.27 14.26
N ARG A 71 -9.69 -7.13 14.76
CA ARG A 71 -8.78 -6.22 14.05
C ARG A 71 -7.37 -6.78 13.91
N ASP A 72 -6.87 -7.50 14.92
CA ASP A 72 -5.59 -8.21 14.83
C ASP A 72 -5.64 -9.29 13.77
N LEU A 73 -6.76 -10.03 13.71
CA LEU A 73 -6.98 -11.05 12.69
C LEU A 73 -7.05 -10.45 11.29
N LEU A 74 -7.80 -9.36 11.11
CA LEU A 74 -7.89 -8.66 9.82
C LEU A 74 -6.51 -8.22 9.31
N PHE A 75 -5.67 -7.68 10.18
CA PHE A 75 -4.32 -7.27 9.80
C PHE A 75 -3.41 -8.44 9.53
N TYR A 76 -3.47 -9.51 10.34
CA TYR A 76 -2.69 -10.71 10.12
C TYR A 76 -2.88 -11.23 8.69
N PHE A 77 -4.12 -11.32 8.22
CA PHE A 77 -4.44 -11.76 6.86
C PHE A 77 -4.03 -10.76 5.77
N LYS A 78 -3.79 -9.50 6.13
CA LYS A 78 -3.35 -8.43 5.23
C LYS A 78 -1.84 -8.19 5.25
N GLN A 79 -1.08 -8.96 6.02
CA GLN A 79 0.37 -8.85 6.06
C GLN A 79 1.01 -9.38 4.78
N PRO A 80 2.04 -8.71 4.25
CA PRO A 80 2.84 -9.30 3.20
C PRO A 80 3.65 -10.46 3.77
N VAL A 81 3.76 -11.53 2.98
CA VAL A 81 4.51 -12.74 3.33
C VAL A 81 5.66 -12.96 2.35
N ALA A 82 6.61 -13.83 2.71
CA ALA A 82 7.66 -14.32 1.83
C ALA A 82 8.33 -13.21 0.96
N ALA A 83 8.34 -13.32 -0.36
CA ALA A 83 9.04 -12.37 -1.22
C ALA A 83 8.39 -10.98 -1.20
N THR A 84 7.06 -10.92 -1.11
CA THR A 84 6.30 -9.67 -0.96
C THR A 84 6.80 -8.86 0.24
N ARG A 85 7.05 -9.50 1.38
CA ARG A 85 7.51 -8.82 2.61
C ARG A 85 8.86 -8.13 2.40
N THR A 86 9.81 -8.81 1.77
CA THR A 86 11.14 -8.24 1.49
C THR A 86 11.06 -7.02 0.58
N ILE A 87 10.20 -7.07 -0.45
CA ILE A 87 10.00 -5.96 -1.39
C ILE A 87 9.34 -4.77 -0.70
N VAL A 88 8.33 -5.02 0.13
CA VAL A 88 7.65 -3.99 0.92
C VAL A 88 8.62 -3.34 1.92
N GLN A 89 9.46 -4.12 2.60
CA GLN A 89 10.45 -3.62 3.53
C GLN A 89 11.47 -2.69 2.85
N ALA A 90 11.97 -3.09 1.68
CA ALA A 90 12.85 -2.24 0.87
C ALA A 90 12.16 -0.92 0.47
N ALA A 91 10.89 -0.99 0.08
CA ALA A 91 10.09 0.19 -0.26
C ALA A 91 9.86 1.12 0.94
N ASP A 92 9.61 0.57 2.13
CA ASP A 92 9.50 1.35 3.37
C ASP A 92 10.84 1.99 3.74
N TYR A 93 11.99 1.30 3.60
CA TYR A 93 13.31 1.93 3.79
C TYR A 93 13.50 3.14 2.89
N MET A 94 13.14 3.01 1.61
CA MET A 94 13.24 4.10 0.64
C MET A 94 12.35 5.29 1.04
N HIS A 95 11.07 5.05 1.35
CA HIS A 95 10.14 6.11 1.69
C HIS A 95 10.45 6.80 3.03
N VAL A 96 10.90 6.04 4.04
CA VAL A 96 11.33 6.59 5.33
C VAL A 96 12.61 7.41 5.15
N ALA A 97 13.58 6.93 4.37
CA ALA A 97 14.81 7.70 4.08
C ALA A 97 14.51 9.03 3.38
N LEU A 98 13.57 9.06 2.43
CA LEU A 98 13.12 10.29 1.79
C LEU A 98 12.48 11.26 2.78
N GLY A 99 11.66 10.76 3.72
CA GLY A 99 11.07 11.59 4.77
C GLY A 99 12.10 12.16 5.75
N LEU A 100 13.09 11.37 6.16
CA LEU A 100 14.20 11.83 7.01
C LEU A 100 15.04 12.91 6.31
N LEU A 101 15.28 12.74 5.00
CA LEU A 101 15.98 13.73 4.20
C LEU A 101 15.20 15.05 4.12
N GLU A 102 13.89 14.97 3.87
CA GLU A 102 13.02 16.14 3.84
C GLU A 102 13.07 16.92 5.16
N GLU A 103 12.99 16.23 6.30
CA GLU A 103 13.10 16.83 7.63
C GLU A 103 14.45 17.53 7.84
N LYS A 104 15.57 16.87 7.48
CA LYS A 104 16.92 17.45 7.61
C LYS A 104 17.10 18.70 6.73
N LEU A 105 16.53 18.71 5.53
CA LEU A 105 16.61 19.85 4.61
C LEU A 105 15.69 21.01 5.02
N GLN A 106 14.52 20.73 5.62
CA GLN A 106 13.65 21.77 6.20
C GLN A 106 14.33 22.50 7.36
N LEU A 107 15.07 21.77 8.22
CA LEU A 107 15.84 22.37 9.32
C LEU A 107 16.97 23.29 8.85
N GLN A 108 17.43 23.13 7.61
CA GLN A 108 18.45 23.98 6.99
C GLN A 108 17.88 25.26 6.33
N GLY A 109 16.59 25.56 6.55
CA GLY A 109 15.97 26.83 6.14
C GLY A 109 15.45 26.86 4.71
N SER A 110 15.29 25.70 4.05
CA SER A 110 14.75 25.65 2.69
C SER A 110 13.22 25.80 2.68
N SER A 111 12.72 26.79 1.94
CA SER A 111 11.28 26.98 1.63
C SER A 111 10.70 25.78 0.90
N SER A 112 9.38 25.55 0.95
CA SER A 112 8.70 24.37 0.38
C SER A 112 9.32 23.86 -0.93
N PHE A 113 10.07 22.77 -0.84
CA PHE A 113 10.67 22.07 -1.97
C PHE A 113 10.12 20.65 -1.97
N ASN A 114 9.96 20.08 -3.15
CA ASN A 114 9.74 18.65 -3.28
C ASN A 114 11.12 17.98 -3.16
N VAL A 115 11.29 17.09 -2.17
CA VAL A 115 12.59 16.43 -1.88
C VAL A 115 13.23 15.80 -3.11
N THR A 116 12.43 15.46 -4.12
CA THR A 116 12.92 14.82 -5.36
C THR A 116 13.24 15.74 -6.50
N ASP A 117 12.86 17.01 -6.40
CA ASP A 117 13.37 18.05 -7.30
C ASP A 117 14.81 18.44 -6.93
N VAL A 118 15.30 18.01 -5.76
CA VAL A 118 16.65 18.31 -5.24
C VAL A 118 17.63 17.16 -5.49
N LEU A 119 17.16 15.95 -5.80
CA LEU A 119 18.01 14.77 -5.98
C LEU A 119 18.34 14.51 -7.45
N THR A 120 19.61 14.22 -7.73
CA THR A 120 20.05 13.79 -9.06
C THR A 120 19.66 12.34 -9.35
N GLU A 121 19.65 11.93 -10.62
CA GLU A 121 19.37 10.54 -11.00
C GLU A 121 20.34 9.54 -10.36
N SER A 122 21.62 9.91 -10.21
CA SER A 122 22.63 9.06 -9.57
C SER A 122 22.37 8.89 -8.06
N GLN A 123 21.88 9.94 -7.39
CA GLN A 123 21.47 9.90 -6.00
C GLN A 123 20.22 9.06 -5.78
N LEU A 124 19.22 9.19 -6.66
CA LEU A 124 18.03 8.34 -6.65
C LEU A 124 18.39 6.86 -6.88
N TRP A 125 19.32 6.59 -7.80
CA TRP A 125 19.83 5.24 -8.01
C TRP A 125 20.57 4.70 -6.78
N LEU A 126 21.39 5.52 -6.13
CA LEU A 126 22.07 5.13 -4.89
C LEU A 126 21.06 4.80 -3.78
N LEU A 127 20.04 5.63 -3.60
CA LEU A 127 18.97 5.39 -2.64
C LEU A 127 18.22 4.08 -2.94
N SER A 128 17.86 3.84 -4.20
CA SER A 128 17.23 2.60 -4.65
C SER A 128 18.14 1.38 -4.39
N LYS A 129 19.44 1.50 -4.66
CA LYS A 129 20.43 0.45 -4.38
C LYS A 129 20.59 0.18 -2.90
N ALA A 130 20.73 1.23 -2.09
CA ALA A 130 20.97 1.11 -0.66
C ALA A 130 19.73 0.60 0.09
N SER A 131 18.52 0.96 -0.35
CA SER A 131 17.25 0.47 0.21
C SER A 131 16.89 -0.95 -0.24
N GLY A 132 17.51 -1.47 -1.31
CA GLY A 132 17.16 -2.77 -1.90
C GLY A 132 16.04 -2.71 -2.94
N CYS A 133 15.63 -1.51 -3.34
CA CYS A 133 14.62 -1.26 -4.37
C CYS A 133 15.12 -1.39 -5.82
N VAL A 134 16.28 -2.00 -6.04
CA VAL A 134 16.88 -2.10 -7.38
C VAL A 134 15.94 -2.86 -8.31
N VAL A 135 15.49 -2.18 -9.37
CA VAL A 135 14.82 -2.85 -10.48
C VAL A 135 15.88 -3.63 -11.25
N GLN A 136 15.88 -4.96 -11.13
CA GLN A 136 16.71 -5.79 -12.01
C GLN A 136 16.21 -5.63 -13.44
N SER A 137 16.91 -4.81 -14.23
CA SER A 137 16.68 -4.59 -15.66
C SER A 137 17.49 -5.58 -16.50
N GLN A 138 17.62 -6.83 -16.07
CA GLN A 138 18.19 -7.83 -16.95
C GLN A 138 17.17 -8.18 -18.04
N GLU A 139 17.64 -8.22 -19.29
CA GLU A 139 16.89 -8.79 -20.40
C GLU A 139 16.60 -10.27 -20.09
N GLU A 140 15.40 -10.52 -19.60
CA GLU A 140 14.95 -11.87 -19.30
C GLU A 140 14.58 -12.58 -20.60
N LYS A 141 15.29 -13.67 -20.93
CA LYS A 141 14.92 -14.54 -22.05
C LYS A 141 13.69 -15.35 -21.66
N CYS A 142 12.52 -14.88 -22.07
CA CYS A 142 11.26 -15.56 -21.86
C CYS A 142 11.11 -16.77 -22.78
N ARG A 143 11.20 -17.99 -22.24
CA ARG A 143 10.93 -19.23 -22.97
C ARG A 143 10.19 -20.22 -22.07
N ASN A 144 8.86 -20.17 -22.11
CA ASN A 144 7.99 -21.10 -21.38
C ASN A 144 6.77 -21.44 -22.24
N ASP A 145 6.35 -22.71 -22.21
CA ASP A 145 5.12 -23.18 -22.87
C ASP A 145 3.87 -22.96 -22.01
N TYR A 146 4.06 -22.64 -20.72
CA TYR A 146 3.02 -22.37 -19.74
C TYR A 146 3.24 -21.03 -19.05
N ARG A 147 2.20 -20.54 -18.37
CA ARG A 147 2.29 -19.34 -17.51
C ARG A 147 3.31 -19.58 -16.40
N THR A 148 4.06 -18.54 -16.06
CA THR A 148 4.86 -18.56 -14.83
C THR A 148 3.94 -18.27 -13.64
N ILE A 149 4.27 -18.83 -12.47
CA ILE A 149 3.54 -18.57 -11.22
C ILE A 149 3.51 -17.08 -10.86
N THR A 150 4.55 -16.34 -11.23
CA THR A 150 4.67 -14.90 -10.91
C THR A 150 4.06 -14.00 -11.98
N GLY A 151 3.45 -14.55 -13.04
CA GLY A 151 2.95 -13.79 -14.19
C GLY A 151 4.05 -13.14 -15.05
N ARG A 152 5.33 -13.30 -14.70
CA ARG A 152 6.46 -12.84 -15.51
C ARG A 152 6.46 -13.51 -16.89
N CYS A 153 7.03 -12.81 -17.86
CA CYS A 153 7.16 -13.28 -19.24
C CYS A 153 5.85 -13.48 -20.01
N ASN A 154 4.69 -13.10 -19.45
CA ASN A 154 3.44 -13.06 -20.22
C ASN A 154 3.55 -12.08 -21.39
N ASN A 155 4.03 -10.86 -21.12
CA ASN A 155 4.39 -9.90 -22.15
C ASN A 155 5.87 -10.06 -22.55
N ARG A 156 6.13 -10.59 -23.74
CA ARG A 156 7.50 -10.85 -24.24
C ARG A 156 8.39 -9.60 -24.39
N ARG A 157 7.79 -8.42 -24.60
CA ARG A 157 8.53 -7.15 -24.73
C ARG A 157 8.79 -6.50 -23.38
N ARG A 158 7.90 -6.71 -22.41
CA ARG A 158 7.98 -6.17 -21.05
C ARG A 158 7.66 -7.27 -20.04
N PRO A 159 8.64 -8.14 -19.70
CA PRO A 159 8.39 -9.34 -18.90
C PRO A 159 7.75 -9.12 -17.52
N SER A 160 7.87 -7.93 -16.94
CA SER A 160 7.27 -7.60 -15.64
C SER A 160 5.83 -7.06 -15.70
N LEU A 161 5.25 -6.86 -16.90
CA LEU A 161 3.90 -6.31 -17.05
C LEU A 161 2.86 -7.33 -16.62
N GLY A 162 2.11 -7.02 -15.55
CA GLY A 162 1.11 -7.90 -14.93
C GLY A 162 1.69 -8.95 -13.98
N ALA A 163 3.00 -8.91 -13.71
CA ALA A 163 3.63 -9.82 -12.77
C ALA A 163 3.31 -9.46 -11.31
N SER A 164 3.32 -10.46 -10.43
CA SER A 164 3.16 -10.27 -8.99
C SER A 164 4.28 -9.43 -8.40
N ASN A 165 4.02 -8.82 -7.25
CA ASN A 165 4.94 -7.94 -6.54
C ASN A 165 5.41 -6.73 -7.36
N THR A 166 4.52 -6.20 -8.20
CA THR A 166 4.77 -4.98 -8.97
C THR A 166 3.82 -3.86 -8.54
N ALA A 167 4.19 -2.62 -8.86
CA ALA A 167 3.37 -1.47 -8.53
C ALA A 167 2.06 -1.48 -9.33
N LEU A 168 0.95 -1.11 -8.71
CA LEU A 168 -0.33 -0.95 -9.39
C LEU A 168 -0.21 0.04 -10.56
N ALA A 169 -0.92 -0.25 -11.65
CA ALA A 169 -0.98 0.65 -12.79
C ALA A 169 -1.69 1.95 -12.39
N ARG A 170 -1.14 3.08 -12.84
CA ARG A 170 -1.78 4.39 -12.72
C ARG A 170 -2.37 4.79 -14.06
N TRP A 171 -3.69 4.78 -14.18
CA TRP A 171 -4.39 5.30 -15.36
C TRP A 171 -4.38 6.83 -15.40
N LEU A 172 -4.36 7.45 -14.23
CA LEU A 172 -4.21 8.89 -14.04
C LEU A 172 -3.05 9.15 -13.06
N PRO A 173 -2.41 10.33 -13.13
CA PRO A 173 -1.42 10.74 -12.15
C PRO A 173 -1.96 10.64 -10.72
N ALA A 174 -1.09 10.27 -9.77
CA ALA A 174 -1.48 10.22 -8.38
C ALA A 174 -1.80 11.63 -7.87
N GLN A 175 -2.77 11.75 -6.97
CA GLN A 175 -3.06 12.99 -6.29
C GLN A 175 -2.87 12.79 -4.79
N TYR A 176 -1.76 13.32 -4.29
CA TYR A 176 -1.44 13.40 -2.87
C TYR A 176 -1.48 14.87 -2.43
N GLU A 177 -1.71 15.09 -1.15
CA GLU A 177 -1.81 16.42 -0.53
C GLU A 177 -0.52 17.23 -0.69
N ASP A 178 0.63 16.56 -0.63
CA ASP A 178 1.99 17.06 -0.84
C ASP A 178 2.51 16.80 -2.27
N GLY A 179 1.69 16.21 -3.15
CA GLY A 179 2.12 15.76 -4.48
C GLY A 179 2.99 14.51 -4.50
N LEU A 180 3.35 13.93 -3.35
CA LEU A 180 4.29 12.82 -3.22
C LEU A 180 3.70 11.60 -2.55
N SER A 181 3.26 11.73 -1.30
CA SER A 181 2.90 10.57 -0.49
C SER A 181 1.86 10.85 0.59
N LEU A 182 1.65 12.07 1.06
CA LEU A 182 0.68 12.35 2.11
C LEU A 182 -0.76 12.30 1.55
N PRO A 183 -1.65 11.47 2.10
CA PRO A 183 -3.03 11.42 1.63
C PRO A 183 -3.74 12.74 1.95
N PHE A 184 -4.74 13.12 1.14
CA PHE A 184 -5.59 14.25 1.51
C PHE A 184 -6.32 13.99 2.83
N GLY A 185 -6.42 15.05 3.65
CA GLY A 185 -6.97 14.95 5.00
C GLY A 185 -5.92 14.58 6.04
N TRP A 186 -4.65 14.48 5.65
CA TRP A 186 -3.54 14.37 6.57
C TRP A 186 -3.38 15.69 7.34
N THR A 187 -3.11 16.81 6.66
CA THR A 187 -2.88 18.08 7.34
C THR A 187 -4.19 18.76 7.73
N PRO A 188 -4.44 19.05 9.02
CA PRO A 188 -5.63 19.78 9.44
C PRO A 188 -5.77 21.12 8.71
N GLY A 189 -6.98 21.42 8.22
CA GLY A 189 -7.27 22.66 7.52
C GLY A 189 -6.86 22.71 6.04
N LYS A 190 -6.11 21.71 5.54
CA LYS A 190 -5.73 21.66 4.12
C LYS A 190 -6.94 21.28 3.27
N ARG A 191 -7.18 22.09 2.22
CA ARG A 191 -8.33 21.96 1.32
C ARG A 191 -7.94 21.21 0.06
N ARG A 192 -8.89 20.46 -0.49
CA ARG A 192 -8.84 19.90 -1.84
C ARG A 192 -9.88 20.61 -2.70
N ASN A 193 -9.46 21.22 -3.81
CA ASN A 193 -10.33 21.98 -4.71
C ASN A 193 -11.18 23.04 -4.00
N GLY A 194 -10.62 23.72 -2.99
CA GLY A 194 -11.32 24.77 -2.22
C GLY A 194 -12.16 24.27 -1.03
N PHE A 195 -12.31 22.95 -0.83
CA PHE A 195 -13.13 22.37 0.23
C PHE A 195 -12.32 21.53 1.22
N LEU A 196 -12.77 21.49 2.48
CA LEU A 196 -12.26 20.53 3.46
C LEU A 196 -12.86 19.15 3.18
N LEU A 197 -12.04 18.11 3.27
CA LEU A 197 -12.56 16.75 3.16
C LEU A 197 -13.35 16.38 4.42
N PRO A 198 -14.53 15.74 4.28
CA PRO A 198 -15.27 15.24 5.43
C PRO A 198 -14.53 14.07 6.07
N LEU A 199 -14.75 13.86 7.37
CA LEU A 199 -14.26 12.66 8.04
C LEU A 199 -14.91 11.42 7.42
N VAL A 200 -14.12 10.41 7.05
CA VAL A 200 -14.63 9.20 6.39
C VAL A 200 -15.68 8.46 7.25
N ARG A 201 -15.55 8.54 8.58
CA ARG A 201 -16.54 8.00 9.51
C ARG A 201 -17.84 8.81 9.53
N ALA A 202 -17.78 10.13 9.34
CA ALA A 202 -18.99 10.96 9.21
C ALA A 202 -19.76 10.59 7.93
N VAL A 203 -19.07 10.43 6.81
CA VAL A 203 -19.65 9.95 5.55
C VAL A 203 -20.30 8.58 5.75
N SER A 204 -19.61 7.64 6.40
CA SER A 204 -20.17 6.32 6.73
C SER A 204 -21.44 6.42 7.59
N ASN A 205 -21.44 7.26 8.63
CA ASN A 205 -22.57 7.42 9.54
C ASN A 205 -23.79 8.06 8.89
N GLN A 206 -23.59 9.02 7.98
CA GLN A 206 -24.67 9.81 7.39
C GLN A 206 -25.20 9.23 6.08
N ILE A 207 -24.37 8.53 5.31
CA ILE A 207 -24.72 8.09 3.95
C ILE A 207 -24.80 6.56 3.84
N VAL A 208 -23.83 5.83 4.40
CA VAL A 208 -23.72 4.37 4.20
C VAL A 208 -24.58 3.59 5.20
N ARG A 209 -24.72 4.11 6.42
CA ARG A 209 -25.47 3.44 7.49
C ARG A 209 -26.96 3.36 7.16
N PHE A 210 -27.53 2.15 7.25
CA PHE A 210 -28.96 1.91 7.14
C PHE A 210 -29.44 0.96 8.27
N PRO A 211 -30.71 1.03 8.68
CA PRO A 211 -31.29 0.10 9.65
C PRO A 211 -31.46 -1.30 9.04
N ARG A 212 -31.17 -2.36 9.81
CA ARG A 212 -31.13 -3.75 9.30
C ARG A 212 -32.49 -4.20 8.75
N GLU A 213 -33.57 -3.65 9.27
CA GLU A 213 -34.95 -3.88 8.84
C GLU A 213 -35.20 -3.41 7.39
N ARG A 214 -34.35 -2.51 6.87
CA ARG A 214 -34.38 -2.06 5.47
C ARG A 214 -33.44 -2.86 4.56
N LEU A 215 -32.82 -3.92 5.06
CA LEU A 215 -32.04 -4.83 4.22
C LEU A 215 -32.98 -5.49 3.21
N ALA A 216 -32.72 -5.28 1.93
CA ALA A 216 -33.48 -5.86 0.84
C ALA A 216 -32.65 -6.91 0.10
N SER A 217 -33.22 -8.09 -0.12
CA SER A 217 -32.61 -9.12 -0.97
C SER A 217 -32.75 -8.74 -2.45
N ASP A 218 -31.65 -8.91 -3.20
CA ASP A 218 -31.67 -8.78 -4.66
C ASP A 218 -32.38 -10.00 -5.27
N GLN A 219 -33.61 -9.81 -5.75
CA GLN A 219 -34.42 -10.88 -6.32
C GLN A 219 -33.87 -11.43 -7.64
N GLY A 220 -32.96 -10.71 -8.30
CA GLY A 220 -32.37 -11.11 -9.57
C GLY A 220 -31.01 -11.81 -9.44
N ARG A 221 -30.47 -11.97 -8.22
CA ARG A 221 -29.11 -12.47 -8.01
C ARG A 221 -29.00 -13.43 -6.84
N ALA A 222 -28.46 -14.62 -7.11
CA ALA A 222 -28.05 -15.54 -6.05
C ALA A 222 -26.82 -15.01 -5.30
N LEU A 223 -26.63 -15.44 -4.06
CA LEU A 223 -25.46 -15.05 -3.25
C LEU A 223 -24.12 -15.41 -3.91
N MET A 224 -24.11 -16.46 -4.76
CA MET A 224 -22.95 -16.84 -5.58
C MET A 224 -22.43 -15.69 -6.45
N PHE A 225 -23.30 -14.75 -6.85
CA PHE A 225 -22.88 -13.55 -7.58
C PHE A 225 -21.86 -12.71 -6.79
N MET A 226 -22.13 -12.48 -5.50
CA MET A 226 -21.21 -11.76 -4.61
C MET A 226 -19.95 -12.59 -4.36
N GLN A 227 -20.10 -13.88 -4.07
CA GLN A 227 -18.98 -14.76 -3.76
C GLN A 227 -18.00 -14.91 -4.93
N TRP A 228 -18.52 -15.01 -6.16
CA TRP A 228 -17.71 -15.06 -7.37
C TRP A 228 -16.97 -13.74 -7.61
N GLY A 229 -17.61 -12.61 -7.32
CA GLY A 229 -16.96 -11.30 -7.35
C GLY A 229 -15.71 -11.26 -6.46
N GLN A 230 -15.83 -11.72 -5.20
CA GLN A 230 -14.69 -11.80 -4.29
C GLN A 230 -13.63 -12.81 -4.76
N PHE A 231 -14.04 -13.96 -5.31
CA PHE A 231 -13.11 -14.97 -5.81
C PHE A 231 -12.24 -14.44 -6.96
N ILE A 232 -12.85 -13.65 -7.86
CA ILE A 232 -12.14 -13.01 -8.98
C ILE A 232 -11.27 -11.83 -8.53
N ASP A 233 -11.77 -11.00 -7.60
CA ASP A 233 -10.98 -9.91 -6.98
C ASP A 233 -9.67 -10.45 -6.39
N HIS A 234 -9.76 -11.57 -5.66
CA HIS A 234 -8.61 -12.27 -5.08
C HIS A 234 -7.72 -13.01 -6.11
N ASP A 235 -8.04 -12.99 -7.41
CA ASP A 235 -7.13 -13.40 -8.50
C ASP A 235 -6.32 -12.23 -9.06
N LEU A 236 -6.86 -11.01 -8.94
CA LEU A 236 -6.41 -9.86 -9.72
C LEU A 236 -5.55 -8.92 -8.88
N ASP A 237 -5.94 -8.70 -7.62
CA ASP A 237 -5.19 -7.81 -6.77
C ASP A 237 -5.23 -8.16 -5.28
N PHE A 238 -4.10 -7.89 -4.64
CA PHE A 238 -3.98 -7.84 -3.20
C PHE A 238 -2.96 -6.78 -2.84
N VAL A 239 -3.43 -5.71 -2.21
CA VAL A 239 -2.57 -4.66 -1.66
C VAL A 239 -2.40 -4.90 -0.16
N PRO A 240 -1.25 -5.45 0.29
CA PRO A 240 -1.03 -5.68 1.71
C PRO A 240 -0.99 -4.36 2.50
N GLU A 241 -1.28 -4.44 3.80
CA GLU A 241 -1.04 -3.33 4.72
C GLU A 241 0.46 -3.21 5.03
N SER A 242 0.91 -2.03 5.47
CA SER A 242 2.28 -1.91 5.98
C SER A 242 2.51 -2.92 7.12
N PRO A 243 3.66 -3.63 7.14
CA PRO A 243 3.99 -4.56 8.21
C PRO A 243 4.15 -3.92 9.58
N ALA A 244 4.30 -2.60 9.63
CA ALA A 244 4.36 -1.86 10.88
C ALA A 244 2.97 -1.38 11.35
N ARG A 245 2.69 -1.58 12.63
CA ARG A 245 1.64 -0.90 13.42
C ARG A 245 2.23 0.03 14.45
N VAL A 246 3.48 0.43 14.22
CA VAL A 246 4.21 1.38 15.04
C VAL A 246 4.74 2.44 14.09
N ALA A 247 4.53 3.71 14.41
CA ALA A 247 5.05 4.82 13.63
C ALA A 247 6.58 4.73 13.53
N PHE A 248 7.12 4.84 12.32
CA PHE A 248 8.54 4.61 12.06
C PHE A 248 9.45 5.56 12.85
N THR A 249 9.12 6.85 12.86
CA THR A 249 9.98 7.89 13.44
C THR A 249 9.75 8.15 14.93
N ALA A 250 8.55 7.83 15.44
CA ALA A 250 8.18 8.14 16.84
C ALA A 250 8.00 6.90 17.72
N GLY A 251 8.03 5.69 17.17
CA GLY A 251 7.82 4.46 17.95
C GLY A 251 6.43 4.36 18.57
N VAL A 252 5.46 5.15 18.09
CA VAL A 252 4.10 5.22 18.63
C VAL A 252 3.23 4.12 18.04
N ASP A 253 2.55 3.36 18.89
CA ASP A 253 1.65 2.29 18.48
C ASP A 253 0.37 2.86 17.83
N CYS A 254 0.14 2.50 16.56
CA CYS A 254 -0.99 2.94 15.76
C CYS A 254 -2.34 2.48 16.33
N GLU A 255 -2.37 1.43 17.14
CA GLU A 255 -3.60 0.86 17.70
C GLU A 255 -3.95 1.42 19.06
N LYS A 256 -2.93 1.76 19.85
CA LYS A 256 -3.12 2.30 21.21
C LYS A 256 -3.26 3.82 21.23
N THR A 257 -2.94 4.47 20.12
CA THR A 257 -2.95 5.92 20.01
C THR A 257 -3.66 6.37 18.73
N CYS A 258 -4.11 7.61 18.73
CA CYS A 258 -4.61 8.28 17.54
C CYS A 258 -3.54 9.15 16.89
N ALA A 259 -2.26 8.77 17.04
CA ALA A 259 -1.16 9.46 16.40
C ALA A 259 -1.24 9.29 14.88
N GLN A 260 -1.04 10.40 14.17
CA GLN A 260 -1.05 10.44 12.72
C GLN A 260 0.39 10.61 12.21
N LEU A 261 1.10 9.48 12.19
CA LEU A 261 2.51 9.39 11.80
C LEU A 261 2.70 8.09 11.00
N PRO A 262 3.42 8.08 9.87
CA PRO A 262 3.51 6.89 9.03
C PRO A 262 4.02 5.65 9.80
N PRO A 263 3.39 4.47 9.64
CA PRO A 263 2.30 4.17 8.70
C PRO A 263 0.88 4.41 9.26
N CYS A 264 0.74 4.95 10.48
CA CYS A 264 -0.54 5.24 11.11
C CYS A 264 -1.28 6.39 10.39
N PHE A 265 -2.53 6.16 10.02
CA PHE A 265 -3.43 7.18 9.50
C PHE A 265 -4.85 7.00 10.10
N PRO A 266 -5.02 7.26 11.40
CA PRO A 266 -6.24 6.90 12.13
C PRO A 266 -7.47 7.62 11.62
N ILE A 267 -8.60 6.90 11.60
CA ILE A 267 -9.91 7.44 11.23
C ILE A 267 -10.48 8.17 12.45
N LYS A 268 -10.54 9.50 12.37
CA LYS A 268 -11.08 10.37 13.42
C LYS A 268 -12.59 10.16 13.60
N ILE A 269 -13.05 10.27 14.85
CA ILE A 269 -14.45 10.09 15.22
C ILE A 269 -15.20 11.42 15.09
N PRO A 270 -16.29 11.48 14.32
CA PRO A 270 -17.09 12.69 14.21
C PRO A 270 -17.91 12.92 15.49
N PRO A 271 -18.41 14.15 15.69
CA PRO A 271 -19.41 14.38 16.72
C PRO A 271 -20.65 13.51 16.49
N ASN A 272 -21.28 13.10 17.61
CA ASN A 272 -22.49 12.28 17.62
C ASN A 272 -22.35 10.92 16.90
N ASP A 273 -21.14 10.32 16.89
CA ASP A 273 -20.98 8.96 16.37
C ASP A 273 -21.90 7.98 17.13
N PRO A 274 -22.64 7.12 16.41
CA PRO A 274 -23.61 6.25 17.04
C PRO A 274 -22.97 5.19 17.94
N ARG A 275 -21.71 4.81 17.67
CA ARG A 275 -21.01 3.73 18.37
C ARG A 275 -19.92 4.27 19.31
N ILE A 276 -19.06 5.17 18.85
CA ILE A 276 -17.91 5.65 19.63
C ILE A 276 -18.22 7.01 20.24
N LYS A 277 -18.45 7.06 21.55
CA LYS A 277 -18.87 8.31 22.23
C LYS A 277 -17.72 9.26 22.53
N ASN A 278 -16.52 8.74 22.76
CA ASN A 278 -15.34 9.55 22.99
C ASN A 278 -14.78 10.07 21.66
N GLN A 279 -14.93 11.37 21.38
CA GLN A 279 -14.41 11.98 20.15
C GLN A 279 -12.87 12.06 20.10
N ARG A 280 -12.19 11.88 21.24
CA ARG A 280 -10.71 11.80 21.29
C ARG A 280 -10.19 10.43 20.86
N ASP A 281 -11.09 9.44 20.76
CA ASP A 281 -10.77 8.12 20.23
C ASP A 281 -10.68 8.16 18.69
N CYS A 282 -10.28 7.03 18.10
CA CYS A 282 -10.20 6.85 16.66
C CYS A 282 -10.46 5.38 16.30
N ILE A 283 -10.77 5.12 15.03
CA ILE A 283 -10.64 3.77 14.49
C ILE A 283 -9.23 3.70 13.90
N PRO A 284 -8.32 2.89 14.46
CA PRO A 284 -6.97 2.90 13.95
C PRO A 284 -6.92 2.38 12.52
N PHE A 285 -5.98 2.84 11.72
CA PHE A 285 -5.86 2.47 10.31
C PHE A 285 -4.40 2.62 9.90
N SER A 286 -3.85 1.59 9.27
CA SER A 286 -2.49 1.60 8.75
C SER A 286 -2.56 1.74 7.24
N ARG A 287 -1.63 2.53 6.69
CA ARG A 287 -1.55 2.74 5.25
C ARG A 287 -1.16 1.44 4.53
N SER A 288 -1.66 1.26 3.31
CA SER A 288 -1.22 0.22 2.39
C SER A 288 0.28 0.24 2.16
N ALA A 289 0.89 -0.93 2.04
CA ALA A 289 2.31 -1.09 1.77
C ALA A 289 2.74 -0.36 0.47
N PRO A 290 3.90 0.31 0.46
CA PRO A 290 4.40 0.92 -0.76
C PRO A 290 5.03 -0.12 -1.69
N SER A 291 5.07 0.21 -2.98
CA SER A 291 5.97 -0.41 -3.94
C SER A 291 7.28 0.38 -4.02
N CYS A 292 8.39 -0.28 -4.33
CA CYS A 292 9.64 0.39 -4.63
C CYS A 292 9.48 1.43 -5.76
N PRO A 293 9.89 2.69 -5.56
CA PRO A 293 9.89 3.70 -6.60
C PRO A 293 10.72 3.26 -7.82
N ARG A 294 10.26 3.63 -9.01
CA ARG A 294 11.02 3.44 -10.26
C ARG A 294 11.64 4.77 -10.70
N LYS A 295 11.05 5.40 -11.72
CA LYS A 295 11.51 6.69 -12.27
C LYS A 295 11.01 7.89 -11.48
N ASN A 296 9.88 7.74 -10.78
CA ASN A 296 9.28 8.77 -9.96
C ASN A 296 9.09 8.20 -8.55
N VAL A 297 9.38 9.03 -7.56
CA VAL A 297 9.26 8.76 -6.12
C VAL A 297 7.87 8.92 -5.55
N ILE A 298 6.92 9.46 -6.34
CA ILE A 298 5.52 9.54 -5.95
C ILE A 298 5.07 8.15 -5.52
N ARG A 299 4.59 8.05 -4.28
CA ARG A 299 4.26 6.79 -3.63
C ARG A 299 3.32 6.00 -4.53
N ASN A 300 3.58 4.72 -4.72
CA ASN A 300 2.63 3.79 -5.32
C ASN A 300 2.46 2.57 -4.42
N GLN A 301 1.41 1.79 -4.64
CA GLN A 301 1.07 0.61 -3.84
C GLN A 301 1.46 -0.64 -4.64
N ILE A 302 1.92 -1.66 -3.92
CA ILE A 302 2.27 -2.95 -4.52
C ILE A 302 1.03 -3.81 -4.68
N ASN A 303 0.91 -4.50 -5.82
CA ASN A 303 0.05 -5.66 -5.98
C ASN A 303 0.89 -6.91 -5.74
N ALA A 304 0.54 -7.70 -4.72
CA ALA A 304 1.24 -8.95 -4.39
C ALA A 304 0.81 -10.13 -5.28
N LEU A 305 -0.25 -9.98 -6.10
CA LEU A 305 -0.75 -11.00 -7.01
C LEU A 305 -0.41 -10.71 -8.47
N THR A 306 -0.54 -11.73 -9.33
CA THR A 306 -0.58 -11.53 -10.78
C THR A 306 -1.80 -10.68 -11.16
N SER A 307 -1.71 -9.94 -12.27
CA SER A 307 -2.84 -9.11 -12.74
C SER A 307 -3.73 -9.82 -13.75
N PHE A 308 -3.54 -11.13 -13.94
CA PHE A 308 -4.23 -11.93 -14.94
C PHE A 308 -5.31 -12.76 -14.25
N LEU A 309 -6.39 -13.08 -14.97
CA LEU A 309 -7.28 -14.17 -14.59
C LEU A 309 -6.60 -15.50 -14.92
N ASP A 310 -5.77 -15.98 -14.01
CA ASP A 310 -4.96 -17.18 -14.17
C ASP A 310 -5.05 -18.17 -13.01
N ALA A 311 -6.04 -17.99 -12.14
CA ALA A 311 -6.30 -18.82 -10.98
C ALA A 311 -5.13 -18.81 -9.97
N SER A 312 -4.42 -17.69 -9.86
CA SER A 312 -3.42 -17.43 -8.84
C SER A 312 -4.00 -17.55 -7.42
N MET A 313 -5.31 -17.32 -7.24
CA MET A 313 -5.98 -17.58 -5.95
C MET A 313 -5.94 -19.06 -5.54
N VAL A 314 -5.81 -19.98 -6.52
CA VAL A 314 -5.66 -21.43 -6.33
C VAL A 314 -4.18 -21.82 -6.33
N TYR A 315 -3.40 -21.36 -7.30
CA TYR A 315 -2.03 -21.84 -7.55
C TYR A 315 -0.93 -21.03 -6.87
N GLY A 316 -1.25 -19.85 -6.34
CA GLY A 316 -0.32 -18.91 -5.75
C GLY A 316 0.32 -17.96 -6.76
N SER A 317 0.78 -16.82 -6.25
CA SER A 317 1.53 -15.79 -7.00
C SER A 317 3.03 -15.76 -6.70
N GLU A 318 3.50 -16.68 -5.85
CA GLU A 318 4.91 -16.87 -5.48
C GLU A 318 5.33 -18.34 -5.69
N VAL A 319 6.52 -18.56 -6.26
CA VAL A 319 7.02 -19.90 -6.61
C VAL A 319 7.10 -20.83 -5.39
N SER A 320 7.53 -20.30 -4.24
CA SER A 320 7.63 -21.06 -2.99
C SER A 320 6.26 -21.53 -2.49
N LEU A 321 5.23 -20.69 -2.56
CA LEU A 321 3.86 -21.04 -2.19
C LEU A 321 3.26 -22.07 -3.17
N ALA A 322 3.43 -21.85 -4.47
CA ALA A 322 2.97 -22.78 -5.50
C ALA A 322 3.57 -24.19 -5.34
N GLN A 323 4.84 -24.28 -4.92
CA GLN A 323 5.47 -25.56 -4.62
C GLN A 323 4.88 -26.25 -3.39
N ARG A 324 4.48 -25.50 -2.36
CA ARG A 324 3.83 -26.03 -1.15
C ARG A 324 2.40 -26.50 -1.40
N LEU A 325 1.69 -25.87 -2.34
CA LEU A 325 0.32 -26.21 -2.72
C LEU A 325 0.22 -27.47 -3.57
N ARG A 326 1.33 -27.94 -4.15
CA ARG A 326 1.37 -29.13 -5.00
C ARG A 326 1.59 -30.39 -4.17
N ASN A 327 0.94 -31.49 -4.56
CA ASN A 327 1.34 -32.80 -4.11
C ASN A 327 2.64 -33.19 -4.84
N ARG A 328 3.70 -33.39 -4.06
CA ARG A 328 5.05 -33.69 -4.58
C ARG A 328 5.50 -35.12 -4.27
N THR A 329 4.63 -35.96 -3.72
CA THR A 329 4.96 -37.34 -3.35
C THR A 329 4.80 -38.32 -4.52
N ASN A 330 4.17 -37.89 -5.62
CA ASN A 330 3.94 -38.69 -6.82
C ASN A 330 4.00 -37.81 -8.09
N PHE A 331 3.84 -38.46 -9.26
CA PHE A 331 3.94 -37.83 -10.57
C PHE A 331 2.58 -37.53 -11.22
N HIS A 332 1.48 -37.53 -10.47
CA HIS A 332 0.14 -37.31 -11.03
C HIS A 332 -0.20 -35.84 -11.28
N GLY A 333 0.63 -34.89 -10.81
CA GLY A 333 0.41 -33.45 -11.03
C GLY A 333 -0.75 -32.85 -10.22
N LEU A 334 -1.12 -33.46 -9.08
CA LEU A 334 -2.21 -33.01 -8.21
C LEU A 334 -1.79 -31.86 -7.28
N LEU A 335 -2.78 -31.12 -6.78
CA LEU A 335 -2.61 -30.26 -5.60
C LEU A 335 -2.59 -31.10 -4.32
N ALA A 336 -1.95 -30.57 -3.28
CA ALA A 336 -2.01 -31.12 -1.95
C ALA A 336 -3.44 -30.99 -1.40
N THR A 337 -3.87 -31.98 -0.62
CA THR A 337 -5.21 -32.04 -0.02
C THR A 337 -5.09 -32.28 1.47
N ASN A 338 -6.17 -32.05 2.21
CA ASN A 338 -6.21 -32.35 3.63
C ASN A 338 -6.03 -33.86 3.88
N GLU A 339 -5.07 -34.22 4.72
CA GLU A 339 -4.80 -35.61 5.09
C GLU A 339 -5.60 -36.06 6.33
N ARG A 340 -6.23 -35.12 7.05
CA ARG A 340 -6.93 -35.37 8.31
C ARG A 340 -8.44 -35.44 8.15
N PHE A 341 -8.99 -34.68 7.21
CA PHE A 341 -10.43 -34.55 7.01
C PHE A 341 -10.80 -34.65 5.54
N SER A 342 -12.00 -35.17 5.28
CA SER A 342 -12.64 -35.17 3.97
C SER A 342 -14.12 -34.82 4.13
N ASP A 343 -14.73 -34.31 3.06
CA ASP A 343 -16.17 -34.06 3.00
C ASP A 343 -16.83 -35.16 2.17
N ASN A 344 -17.39 -36.17 2.84
CA ASN A 344 -18.07 -37.30 2.18
C ASN A 344 -17.20 -37.97 1.09
N GLY A 345 -15.92 -38.19 1.41
CA GLY A 345 -14.93 -38.76 0.48
C GLY A 345 -14.32 -37.75 -0.52
N ARG A 346 -14.71 -36.47 -0.48
CA ARG A 346 -14.13 -35.40 -1.29
C ARG A 346 -13.01 -34.68 -0.54
N ALA A 347 -12.02 -34.22 -1.31
CA ALA A 347 -10.87 -33.52 -0.77
C ALA A 347 -11.25 -32.14 -0.19
N LEU A 348 -10.62 -31.79 0.93
CA LEU A 348 -10.57 -30.44 1.46
C LEU A 348 -9.19 -29.82 1.20
N MET A 349 -9.09 -28.50 1.31
CA MET A 349 -7.79 -27.81 1.28
C MET A 349 -6.88 -28.31 2.42
N PRO A 350 -5.56 -28.40 2.20
CA PRO A 350 -4.63 -28.73 3.26
C PRO A 350 -4.63 -27.64 4.33
N PHE A 351 -4.32 -27.98 5.58
CA PHE A 351 -4.08 -26.97 6.61
C PHE A 351 -2.75 -26.28 6.37
N ASP A 352 -2.69 -24.98 6.67
CA ASP A 352 -1.43 -24.25 6.71
C ASP A 352 -0.66 -24.58 8.00
N ASN A 353 0.66 -24.43 7.97
CA ASN A 353 1.54 -24.65 9.11
C ASN A 353 1.97 -23.31 9.71
N LEU A 354 0.99 -22.55 10.18
CA LEU A 354 1.21 -21.24 10.80
C LEU A 354 1.61 -21.42 12.26
N HIS A 355 2.73 -20.84 12.67
CA HIS A 355 3.19 -20.93 14.07
C HIS A 355 2.19 -20.28 15.05
N ASP A 356 1.54 -19.19 14.63
CA ASP A 356 0.58 -18.45 15.43
C ASP A 356 -0.73 -18.34 14.61
N ASP A 357 -1.44 -19.46 14.50
CA ASP A 357 -2.61 -19.62 13.63
C ASP A 357 -3.86 -18.92 14.20
N PRO A 358 -4.45 -17.94 13.47
CA PRO A 358 -5.62 -17.21 13.93
C PRO A 358 -6.93 -18.03 13.93
N CYS A 359 -7.06 -19.06 13.09
CA CYS A 359 -8.26 -19.89 13.01
C CYS A 359 -8.46 -20.71 14.28
N LEU A 360 -7.38 -21.06 14.98
CA LEU A 360 -7.43 -21.72 16.29
C LEU A 360 -8.11 -20.86 17.38
N LEU A 361 -8.25 -19.55 17.16
CA LEU A 361 -8.90 -18.63 18.10
C LEU A 361 -10.43 -18.57 17.92
N THR A 362 -10.96 -19.02 16.78
CA THR A 362 -12.40 -18.98 16.48
C THR A 362 -13.19 -20.00 17.32
N ASN A 363 -12.69 -21.23 17.40
CA ASN A 363 -13.21 -22.28 18.26
C ASN A 363 -12.06 -23.08 18.90
N ARG A 364 -11.73 -22.71 20.14
CA ARG A 364 -10.58 -23.26 20.90
C ARG A 364 -10.73 -24.73 21.27
N SER A 365 -11.95 -25.26 21.24
CA SER A 365 -12.24 -26.68 21.48
C SER A 365 -12.00 -27.50 20.22
N ALA A 366 -12.49 -27.01 19.06
CA ALA A 366 -12.35 -27.72 17.79
C ALA A 366 -10.91 -27.69 17.25
N ARG A 367 -10.15 -26.60 17.50
CA ARG A 367 -8.74 -26.44 17.11
C ARG A 367 -8.48 -26.76 15.62
N ILE A 368 -9.30 -26.18 14.75
CA ILE A 368 -9.15 -26.32 13.30
C ILE A 368 -8.22 -25.20 12.79
N PRO A 369 -7.05 -25.53 12.22
CA PRO A 369 -6.13 -24.54 11.65
C PRO A 369 -6.71 -23.89 10.39
N CYS A 370 -6.11 -22.78 9.98
CA CYS A 370 -6.44 -22.16 8.71
C CYS A 370 -6.08 -23.07 7.52
N PHE A 371 -6.85 -22.96 6.44
CA PHE A 371 -6.50 -23.62 5.19
C PHE A 371 -5.36 -22.91 4.47
N LEU A 372 -4.50 -23.69 3.81
CA LEU A 372 -3.48 -23.23 2.88
C LEU A 372 -4.07 -23.14 1.47
N ALA A 373 -3.97 -21.95 0.86
CA ALA A 373 -4.46 -21.65 -0.49
C ALA A 373 -3.46 -20.76 -1.23
N GLY A 374 -3.75 -20.44 -2.51
CA GLY A 374 -2.91 -19.58 -3.35
C GLY A 374 -2.86 -18.11 -2.90
N GLN A 375 -3.88 -17.64 -2.18
CA GLN A 375 -3.96 -16.27 -1.67
C GLN A 375 -4.16 -16.26 -0.14
N THR A 376 -3.31 -15.49 0.54
CA THR A 376 -3.39 -15.28 1.98
C THR A 376 -4.58 -14.37 2.32
N GLY A 377 -5.54 -14.86 3.10
CA GLY A 377 -6.66 -14.06 3.61
C GLY A 377 -8.02 -14.26 2.92
N GLY A 378 -8.10 -15.05 1.85
CA GLY A 378 -9.34 -15.25 1.10
C GLY A 378 -10.33 -16.22 1.73
N TRP A 379 -9.84 -17.25 2.44
CA TRP A 379 -10.69 -18.38 2.82
C TRP A 379 -10.41 -18.97 4.21
N GLY A 380 -9.49 -18.38 4.98
CA GLY A 380 -9.22 -18.80 6.37
C GLY A 380 -10.13 -18.11 7.41
N GLY A 381 -10.77 -16.99 7.08
CA GLY A 381 -11.56 -16.19 8.03
C GLY A 381 -13.07 -16.12 7.74
N GLY A 382 -13.52 -16.75 6.64
CA GLY A 382 -14.93 -16.81 6.29
C GLY A 382 -15.62 -17.91 7.08
N VAL A 383 -16.25 -17.53 8.19
CA VAL A 383 -17.24 -18.36 8.86
C VAL A 383 -18.32 -18.74 7.84
N SER A 384 -18.37 -20.01 7.46
CA SER A 384 -19.58 -20.65 6.95
C SER A 384 -20.52 -20.94 8.11
#